data_AF-A0A076NEW9-F1
#
_entry.id   AF-A0A076NEW9-F1
#
_cell.length_a   1.000
_cell.length_b   1.000
_cell.length_c   1.000
_cell.angle_alpha   90.00
_cell.angle_beta   90.00
_cell.angle_gamma   90.00
#
_symmetry.space_group_name_H-M   'P 1'
#
loop_
_entity.id
_entity.type
_entity.pdbx_description
1 polymer ?
#
loop_
_entity_poly.entity_id
_entity_poly.type
_entity_poly.pdbx_seq_one_letter_code
_entity_poly.pdbx_strand_id
1 'polypeptide(L)'
;MATLIYAYAESTAVIGPLAVEKDPHAWDLCEKHSAHITAPVGWDMVRVEQVDIEEDAEHEEPEEGNFDDLDESELTALAEAVREAGRVTTGLVDTSADPIEYSASHDFNDPATSNHPVHRTKRIEAHVAAQKAQRRAHLRVVPDTEQE
;
A
#
# COMPACT_ATOMS: atom_id res chain seq x y z
N MET A 1 -20.49 18.94 0.41
CA MET A 1 -19.91 18.34 1.63
C MET A 1 -19.48 16.92 1.28
N ALA A 2 -18.41 16.39 1.87
CA ALA A 2 -17.80 15.13 1.42
C ALA A 2 -17.23 14.34 2.60
N THR A 3 -17.00 13.04 2.43
CA THR A 3 -16.33 12.20 3.41
C THR A 3 -14.96 11.76 2.89
N LEU A 4 -13.93 11.84 3.73
CA LEU A 4 -12.56 11.43 3.46
C LEU A 4 -12.25 10.10 4.16
N ILE A 5 -11.64 9.17 3.45
CA ILE A 5 -11.16 7.88 3.97
C ILE A 5 -9.70 7.69 3.53
N TYR A 6 -8.86 7.17 4.44
CA TYR A 6 -7.47 6.80 4.15
C TYR A 6 -7.31 5.28 4.10
N ALA A 7 -6.99 4.75 2.93
CA ALA A 7 -6.61 3.36 2.73
C ALA A 7 -5.09 3.21 2.85
N TYR A 8 -4.59 3.05 4.08
CA TYR A 8 -3.15 3.01 4.38
C TYR A 8 -2.40 1.88 3.66
N ALA A 9 -3.01 0.71 3.51
CA ALA A 9 -2.39 -0.44 2.84
C ALA A 9 -2.10 -0.14 1.36
N GLU A 10 -2.97 0.64 0.72
CA GLU A 10 -2.87 1.02 -0.68
C GLU A 10 -2.18 2.39 -0.86
N SER A 11 -1.91 3.10 0.24
CA SER A 11 -1.43 4.49 0.23
C SER A 11 -2.36 5.41 -0.58
N THR A 12 -3.67 5.28 -0.38
CA THR A 12 -4.68 6.04 -1.13
C THR A 12 -5.56 6.86 -0.19
N ALA A 13 -5.87 8.09 -0.59
CA ALA A 13 -6.84 8.97 0.04
C ALA A 13 -8.07 9.11 -0.88
N VAL A 14 -9.24 8.71 -0.38
CA VAL A 14 -10.50 8.75 -1.14
C VAL A 14 -11.40 9.82 -0.56
N ILE A 15 -11.89 10.72 -1.41
CA ILE A 15 -12.89 11.73 -1.08
C ILE A 15 -14.14 11.39 -1.88
N GLY A 16 -15.24 11.12 -1.19
CA GLY A 16 -16.53 10.82 -1.82
C GLY A 16 -17.67 11.68 -1.27
N PRO A 17 -18.91 11.44 -1.75
CA PRO A 17 -20.11 12.03 -1.17
C PRO A 17 -20.18 11.82 0.34
N LEU A 18 -20.93 12.67 1.03
CA LEU A 18 -21.09 12.56 2.47
C LEU A 18 -21.73 11.21 2.82
N ALA A 19 -21.03 10.40 3.62
CA ALA A 19 -21.50 9.09 4.05
C ALA A 19 -22.76 9.21 4.92
N VAL A 20 -23.70 8.28 4.73
CA VAL A 20 -24.94 8.23 5.52
C VAL A 20 -24.67 7.71 6.93
N GLU A 21 -23.73 6.77 7.06
CA GLU A 21 -23.34 6.15 8.31
C GLU A 21 -22.01 6.72 8.83
N LYS A 22 -21.90 6.84 10.15
CA LYS A 22 -20.72 7.41 10.80
C LYS A 22 -19.68 6.32 11.05
N ASP A 23 -18.59 6.37 10.30
CA ASP A 23 -17.43 5.50 10.49
C ASP A 23 -16.35 6.20 11.34
N PRO A 24 -15.78 5.55 12.39
CA PRO A 24 -14.66 6.10 13.17
C PRO A 24 -13.37 6.35 12.37
N HIS A 25 -13.20 5.72 11.21
CA HIS A 25 -12.05 5.85 10.31
C HIS A 25 -12.31 6.77 9.12
N ALA A 26 -13.45 7.46 9.11
CA ALA A 26 -13.82 8.45 8.10
C ALA A 26 -13.93 9.85 8.71
N TRP A 27 -13.68 10.87 7.87
CA TRP A 27 -13.78 12.27 8.27
C TRP A 27 -14.73 13.04 7.36
N ASP A 28 -15.74 13.66 7.95
CA ASP A 28 -16.65 14.54 7.22
C ASP A 28 -16.01 15.92 7.02
N LEU A 29 -15.93 16.32 5.76
CA LEU A 29 -15.34 17.56 5.33
C LEU A 29 -16.43 18.51 4.83
N CYS A 30 -16.36 19.77 5.28
CA CYS A 30 -17.12 20.83 4.65
C CYS A 30 -16.58 21.11 3.23
N GLU A 31 -17.37 21.78 2.41
CA GLU A 31 -17.07 22.07 1.00
C GLU A 31 -15.69 22.74 0.80
N LYS A 32 -15.30 23.62 1.73
CA LYS A 32 -13.99 24.26 1.69
C LYS A 32 -12.86 23.26 1.92
N HIS A 33 -12.99 22.38 2.92
CA HIS A 33 -11.96 21.40 3.23
C HIS A 33 -11.85 20.33 2.15
N SER A 34 -12.97 19.86 1.60
CA SER A 34 -12.95 18.89 0.50
C SER A 34 -12.25 19.44 -0.75
N ALA A 35 -12.38 20.73 -1.05
CA ALA A 35 -11.72 21.37 -2.19
C ALA A 35 -10.20 21.54 -2.03
N HIS A 36 -9.71 21.77 -0.81
CA HIS A 36 -8.30 22.16 -0.57
C HIS A 36 -7.43 21.04 0.00
N ILE A 37 -8.04 19.96 0.49
CA ILE A 37 -7.27 18.85 1.05
C ILE A 37 -6.43 18.15 -0.02
N THR A 38 -5.23 17.76 0.36
CA THR A 38 -4.23 17.08 -0.48
C THR A 38 -3.79 15.79 0.19
N ALA A 39 -3.38 14.82 -0.62
CA ALA A 39 -2.93 13.52 -0.13
C ALA A 39 -1.49 13.64 0.40
N PRO A 40 -1.07 12.75 1.32
CA PRO A 40 0.32 12.64 1.73
C PRO A 40 1.26 12.40 0.53
N VAL A 41 2.56 12.69 0.71
CA VAL A 41 3.54 12.51 -0.37
C VAL A 41 3.65 11.04 -0.74
N GLY A 42 3.52 10.76 -2.05
CA GLY A 42 3.55 9.40 -2.58
C GLY A 42 2.25 8.62 -2.38
N TRP A 43 1.17 9.28 -1.96
CA TRP A 43 -0.16 8.70 -1.90
C TRP A 43 -1.01 9.15 -3.08
N ASP A 44 -1.88 8.27 -3.55
CA ASP A 44 -2.84 8.57 -4.60
C ASP A 44 -4.10 9.25 -4.02
N MET A 45 -4.63 10.24 -4.72
CA MET A 45 -5.86 10.94 -4.34
C MET A 45 -6.98 10.60 -5.33
N VAL A 46 -8.05 9.98 -4.83
CA VAL A 46 -9.24 9.65 -5.62
C VAL A 46 -10.39 10.54 -5.17
N ARG A 47 -10.97 11.27 -6.13
CA ARG A 47 -12.13 12.14 -5.90
C ARG A 47 -13.31 11.56 -6.65
N VAL A 48 -14.28 11.05 -5.91
CA VAL A 48 -15.57 10.60 -6.44
C VAL A 48 -16.50 11.79 -6.37
N GLU A 49 -16.69 12.47 -7.49
CA GLU A 49 -17.76 13.45 -7.62
C GLU A 49 -19.10 12.73 -7.47
N GLN A 50 -20.10 13.44 -6.96
CA GLN A 50 -21.43 12.89 -6.75
C GLN A 50 -21.93 12.35 -8.09
N VAL A 51 -21.97 11.03 -8.22
CA VAL A 51 -22.61 10.39 -9.37
C VAL A 51 -24.09 10.60 -9.10
N ASP A 52 -24.66 11.59 -9.77
CA ASP A 52 -26.09 11.73 -9.87
C ASP A 52 -26.57 10.48 -10.62
N ILE A 53 -26.92 9.44 -9.85
CA ILE A 53 -27.67 8.31 -10.38
C ILE A 53 -29.05 8.88 -10.66
N GLU A 54 -29.20 9.49 -11.83
CA GLU A 54 -30.50 9.74 -12.40
C GLU A 54 -31.16 8.35 -12.47
N GLU A 55 -32.17 8.09 -11.64
CA GLU A 55 -33.03 6.89 -11.70
C GLU A 55 -33.81 6.79 -13.03
N ASP A 56 -33.48 7.62 -14.02
CA ASP A 56 -34.20 7.89 -15.24
C ASP A 56 -33.35 7.54 -16.48
N ALA A 57 -32.89 6.30 -16.58
CA ALA A 57 -32.51 5.72 -17.88
C ALA A 57 -32.62 4.21 -17.78
N GLU A 58 -33.80 3.69 -18.14
CA GLU A 58 -34.01 2.52 -19.00
C GLU A 58 -32.76 1.66 -19.24
N HIS A 59 -32.20 1.06 -18.19
CA HIS A 59 -31.12 0.09 -18.34
C HIS A 59 -31.78 -1.19 -18.84
N GLU A 60 -31.67 -1.43 -20.13
CA GLU A 60 -31.63 -2.79 -20.66
C GLU A 60 -30.47 -3.48 -19.93
N GLU A 61 -30.79 -4.19 -18.83
CA GLU A 61 -29.90 -5.11 -18.15
C GLU A 61 -29.24 -5.99 -19.24
N PRO A 62 -27.91 -6.01 -19.38
CA PRO A 62 -27.29 -6.94 -20.30
C PRO A 62 -27.67 -8.35 -19.82
N GLU A 63 -27.99 -9.27 -20.74
CA GLU A 63 -28.32 -10.68 -20.45
C GLU A 63 -27.08 -11.45 -19.94
N GLU A 64 -26.29 -10.85 -19.05
CA GLU A 64 -25.23 -11.50 -18.33
C GLU A 64 -25.88 -12.24 -17.17
N GLY A 65 -25.90 -13.57 -17.32
CA GLY A 65 -26.73 -14.49 -16.57
C GLY A 65 -26.82 -14.20 -15.07
N ASN A 66 -28.05 -14.25 -14.58
CA ASN A 66 -28.39 -14.27 -13.16
C ASN A 66 -27.45 -15.21 -12.39
N PHE A 67 -26.79 -14.69 -11.35
CA PHE A 67 -25.86 -15.44 -10.51
C PHE A 67 -26.51 -16.67 -9.85
N ASP A 68 -27.83 -16.62 -9.65
CA ASP A 68 -28.59 -17.73 -9.06
C ASP A 68 -28.79 -18.93 -10.02
N ASP A 69 -28.51 -18.77 -11.32
CA ASP A 69 -28.66 -19.83 -12.33
C ASP A 69 -27.34 -20.55 -12.68
N LEU A 70 -26.24 -20.22 -12.00
CA LEU A 70 -24.95 -20.90 -12.20
C LEU A 70 -24.97 -22.31 -11.62
N ASP A 71 -24.56 -23.29 -12.41
CA ASP A 71 -24.45 -24.67 -11.93
C ASP A 71 -23.16 -24.90 -11.11
N GLU A 72 -23.14 -25.98 -10.33
CA GLU A 72 -21.98 -26.35 -9.50
C GLU A 72 -20.70 -26.58 -10.34
N SER A 73 -20.85 -26.91 -11.63
CA SER A 73 -19.73 -27.17 -12.53
C SER A 73 -19.05 -25.88 -12.98
N GLU A 74 -19.84 -24.83 -13.25
CA GLU A 74 -19.37 -23.51 -13.61
C GLU A 74 -18.73 -22.80 -12.42
N LEU A 75 -19.32 -22.95 -11.22
CA LEU A 75 -18.71 -22.49 -9.97
C LEU A 75 -17.35 -23.16 -9.72
N THR A 76 -17.25 -24.46 -10.01
CA THR A 76 -15.98 -25.21 -9.86
C THR A 76 -14.95 -24.76 -10.91
N ALA A 77 -15.37 -24.55 -12.16
CA ALA A 77 -14.50 -24.07 -13.24
C ALA A 77 -13.94 -22.67 -12.93
N LEU A 78 -14.78 -21.77 -12.41
CA LEU A 78 -14.37 -20.44 -11.98
C LEU A 78 -13.34 -20.51 -10.83
N ALA A 79 -13.59 -21.37 -9.84
CA ALA A 79 -12.67 -21.56 -8.72
C ALA A 79 -11.29 -22.08 -9.17
N GLU A 80 -11.25 -22.97 -10.16
CA GLU A 80 -10.00 -23.45 -10.76
C GLU A 80 -9.27 -22.35 -11.54
N ALA A 81 -10.00 -21.57 -12.34
CA ALA A 81 -9.44 -20.46 -13.12
C ALA A 81 -8.82 -19.38 -12.21
N VAL A 82 -9.48 -19.01 -11.11
CA VAL A 82 -8.96 -18.03 -10.13
C VAL A 82 -7.69 -18.58 -9.44
N ARG A 83 -7.68 -19.86 -9.06
CA ARG A 83 -6.51 -20.51 -8.46
C ARG A 83 -5.32 -20.52 -9.42
N GLU A 84 -5.56 -20.78 -10.70
CA GLU A 84 -4.50 -20.81 -11.71
C GLU A 84 -3.98 -19.40 -12.04
N ALA A 85 -4.87 -18.40 -12.15
CA ALA A 85 -4.47 -17.00 -12.33
C ALA A 85 -3.61 -16.48 -11.16
N GLY A 86 -3.95 -16.85 -9.93
CA GLY A 86 -3.21 -16.49 -8.72
C GLY A 86 -1.82 -17.12 -8.60
N ARG A 87 -1.52 -18.21 -9.32
CA ARG A 87 -0.16 -18.81 -9.34
C ARG A 87 0.84 -17.97 -10.13
N VAL A 88 0.39 -17.16 -11.07
CA VAL A 88 1.27 -16.45 -12.02
C VAL A 88 1.65 -15.05 -11.51
N THR A 89 0.86 -14.48 -10.60
CA THR A 89 1.16 -13.18 -9.99
C THR A 89 2.11 -13.35 -8.82
N THR A 90 3.40 -13.18 -9.09
CA THR A 90 4.50 -13.08 -8.13
C THR A 90 4.99 -14.43 -7.58
N GLY A 91 5.84 -15.12 -8.35
CA GLY A 91 6.80 -16.10 -7.80
C GLY A 91 7.86 -15.48 -6.87
N LEU A 92 7.49 -14.43 -6.13
CA LEU A 92 8.34 -13.64 -5.26
C LEU A 92 8.22 -14.09 -3.80
N VAL A 93 7.15 -14.82 -3.45
CA VAL A 93 7.00 -15.44 -2.15
C VAL A 93 7.22 -16.93 -2.32
N ASP A 94 8.33 -17.41 -1.76
CA ASP A 94 8.55 -18.84 -1.59
C ASP A 94 7.49 -19.37 -0.62
N THR A 95 6.54 -20.14 -1.13
CA THR A 95 5.46 -20.74 -0.32
C THR A 95 5.90 -22.00 0.41
N SER A 96 7.16 -22.42 0.26
CA SER A 96 7.71 -23.57 1.00
C SER A 96 8.01 -23.26 2.46
N ALA A 97 8.05 -21.98 2.83
CA ALA A 97 8.26 -21.53 4.20
C ALA A 97 7.12 -20.59 4.63
N ASP A 98 6.56 -20.85 5.80
CA ASP A 98 5.56 -19.96 6.40
C ASP A 98 6.24 -18.63 6.77
N PRO A 99 5.72 -17.48 6.33
CA PRO A 99 6.34 -16.16 6.57
C PRO A 99 6.34 -15.74 8.05
N ILE A 100 5.73 -16.53 8.93
CA ILE A 100 5.60 -16.30 10.38
C ILE A 100 6.37 -17.37 11.17
N GLU A 101 6.96 -18.38 10.53
CA GLU A 101 7.77 -19.37 11.22
C GLU A 101 9.17 -18.82 11.53
N TYR A 102 9.40 -18.51 12.80
CA TYR A 102 10.69 -18.13 13.33
C TYR A 102 11.24 -19.26 14.21
N SER A 103 12.56 -19.47 14.20
CA SER A 103 13.21 -20.37 15.16
C SER A 103 12.93 -19.92 16.60
N ALA A 104 12.82 -20.83 17.55
CA ALA A 104 12.56 -20.50 18.97
C ALA A 104 13.61 -19.55 19.60
N SER A 105 14.80 -19.44 19.01
CA SER A 105 15.87 -18.53 19.44
C SER A 105 15.92 -17.21 18.66
N HIS A 106 14.88 -16.89 17.87
CA HIS A 106 14.88 -15.66 17.06
C HIS A 106 14.61 -14.44 17.96
N ASP A 107 15.61 -13.57 18.08
CA ASP A 107 15.49 -12.32 18.84
C ASP A 107 15.08 -11.17 17.92
N PHE A 108 13.83 -10.72 18.04
CA PHE A 108 13.29 -9.60 17.29
C PHE A 108 13.93 -8.24 17.63
N ASN A 109 14.72 -8.16 18.70
CA ASN A 109 15.45 -6.97 19.12
C ASN A 109 16.96 -7.06 18.89
N ASP A 110 17.46 -8.10 18.21
CA ASP A 110 18.89 -8.19 17.90
C ASP A 110 19.31 -7.04 16.94
N PRO A 111 20.22 -6.15 17.34
CA PRO A 111 20.66 -5.04 16.50
C PRO A 111 21.35 -5.50 15.20
N ALA A 112 21.91 -6.70 15.16
CA ALA A 112 22.64 -7.21 14.01
C ALA A 112 21.72 -7.75 12.91
N THR A 113 20.62 -8.43 13.28
CA THR A 113 19.82 -9.22 12.33
C THR A 113 18.37 -8.76 12.19
N SER A 114 17.78 -8.14 13.23
CA SER A 114 16.35 -7.84 13.24
C SER A 114 15.93 -6.77 12.23
N ASN A 115 14.71 -6.89 11.72
CA ASN A 115 14.06 -5.87 10.87
C ASN A 115 13.43 -4.72 11.68
N HIS A 116 13.74 -4.62 12.98
CA HIS A 116 13.17 -3.60 13.86
C HIS A 116 13.55 -2.18 13.40
N PRO A 117 12.61 -1.21 13.36
CA PRO A 117 12.83 0.12 12.79
C PRO A 117 13.99 0.90 13.45
N VAL A 118 14.25 0.69 14.74
CA VAL A 118 15.34 1.36 15.48
C VAL A 118 16.73 0.86 15.06
N HIS A 119 16.85 -0.43 14.71
CA HIS A 119 18.13 -1.07 14.40
C HIS A 119 18.41 -1.09 12.89
N ARG A 120 17.35 -1.27 12.08
CA ARG A 120 17.42 -1.31 10.62
C ARG A 120 18.01 -0.04 10.03
N THR A 121 17.53 1.13 10.44
CA THR A 121 17.99 2.44 9.93
C THR A 121 19.48 2.65 10.21
N LYS A 122 19.89 2.48 11.47
CA LYS A 122 21.30 2.59 11.89
C LYS A 122 22.22 1.64 11.13
N ARG A 123 21.80 0.39 10.90
CA ARG A 123 22.58 -0.60 10.16
C ARG A 123 22.73 -0.23 8.68
N ILE A 124 21.66 0.24 8.03
CA ILE A 124 21.71 0.74 6.65
C ILE A 124 22.68 1.92 6.55
N GLU A 125 22.57 2.90 7.45
CA GLU A 125 23.47 4.06 7.48
C GLU A 125 24.94 3.64 7.67
N ALA A 126 25.21 2.70 8.57
CA ALA A 126 26.55 2.16 8.78
C ALA A 126 27.12 1.47 7.51
N HIS A 127 26.30 0.67 6.82
CA HIS A 127 26.71 0.05 5.55
C HIS A 127 27.00 1.09 4.46
N VAL A 128 26.15 2.11 4.32
CA VAL A 128 26.34 3.21 3.36
C VAL A 128 27.61 4.00 3.69
N ALA A 129 27.85 4.28 4.97
CA ALA A 129 29.07 4.95 5.42
C ALA A 129 30.33 4.13 5.12
N ALA A 130 30.29 2.81 5.36
CA ALA A 130 31.39 1.91 5.05
C ALA A 130 31.69 1.86 3.54
N GLN A 131 30.66 1.78 2.69
CA GLN A 131 30.83 1.86 1.23
C GLN A 131 31.42 3.21 0.79
N LYS A 132 30.95 4.32 1.37
CA LYS A 132 31.47 5.66 1.09
C LYS A 132 32.93 5.79 1.52
N ALA A 133 33.30 5.22 2.67
CA ALA A 133 34.68 5.19 3.15
C ALA A 133 35.59 4.37 2.22
N GLN A 134 35.15 3.18 1.79
CA GLN A 134 35.88 2.36 0.80
C GLN A 134 36.09 3.12 -0.52
N ARG A 135 35.05 3.77 -1.05
CA ARG A 135 35.14 4.56 -2.29
C ARG A 135 36.08 5.75 -2.17
N ARG A 136 36.24 6.30 -0.96
CA ARG A 136 37.10 7.46 -0.68
C ARG A 136 38.46 7.09 -0.07
N ALA A 137 38.79 5.80 0.03
CA ALA A 137 40.02 5.34 0.68
C ALA A 137 41.30 5.86 0.01
N HIS A 138 41.24 6.22 -1.28
CA HIS A 138 42.35 6.82 -2.04
C HIS A 138 42.39 8.35 -1.97
N LEU A 139 41.41 9.00 -1.33
CA LEU A 139 41.34 10.44 -1.16
C LEU A 139 41.77 10.81 0.27
N ARG A 140 42.69 11.77 0.39
CA ARG A 140 43.07 12.34 1.68
C ARG A 140 42.50 13.75 1.78
N VAL A 141 41.78 14.04 2.86
CA VAL A 141 41.36 15.40 3.19
C VAL A 141 42.61 16.20 3.57
N VAL A 142 42.95 17.20 2.77
CA VAL A 142 43.98 18.19 3.11
C VAL A 142 43.25 19.28 3.90
N PRO A 143 43.62 19.55 5.17
CA PRO A 143 43.03 20.64 5.91
C PRO A 143 43.44 21.97 5.25
N ASP A 144 42.49 22.89 5.11
CA ASP A 144 42.76 24.23 4.61
C ASP A 144 43.68 24.94 5.63
N THR A 145 44.90 25.24 5.20
CA THR A 145 45.78 26.12 5.95
C THR A 145 45.33 27.54 5.67
N GLU A 146 44.60 28.15 6.59
CA GLU A 146 44.24 29.56 6.52
C GLU A 146 45.52 30.39 6.38
N GLN A 147 45.55 31.22 5.33
CA GLN A 147 46.60 32.15 5.00
C GLN A 147 46.60 33.30 6.01
N GLU A 148 47.79 33.59 6.54
CA GLU A 148 48.12 34.72 7.43
C GLU A 148 47.80 36.09 6.80
#